data_AF-A0A9X2ERN1-F1
#
_entry.id   AF-A0A9X2ERN1-F1
#
_cell.length_a   1.000
_cell.length_b   1.000
_cell.length_c   1.000
_cell.angle_alpha   90.00
_cell.angle_beta   90.00
_cell.angle_gamma   90.00
#
_symmetry.space_group_name_H-M   'P 1'
#
loop_
_entity.id
_entity.type
_entity.pdbx_description
1 polymer ?
#
loop_
_entity_poly.entity_id
_entity_poly.type
_entity_poly.pdbx_seq_one_letter_code
_entity_poly.pdbx_strand_id
1 'polypeptide(L)'
;YYVNGLARITSATNILSAGQWHHIALSRNSGITKLYVDGVAVGSWTDSTNYTQDRYILGGISDTDTFPGLGGWLDEFRVTNGIGRFPDDFTPPDSPYTT
;
A
#
# COMPACT_ATOMS: atom_id res chain seq x y z
N TYR A 1 4.76 -2.68 -4.61
CA TYR A 1 3.80 -2.74 -5.74
C TYR A 1 4.47 -3.47 -6.90
N TYR A 2 3.90 -4.61 -7.30
CA TYR A 2 4.53 -5.57 -8.21
C TYR A 2 3.67 -5.76 -9.46
N VAL A 3 4.25 -5.56 -10.64
CA VAL A 3 3.56 -5.67 -11.94
C VAL A 3 4.48 -6.33 -12.97
N ASN A 4 4.00 -7.40 -13.60
CA ASN A 4 4.72 -8.17 -14.64
C ASN A 4 6.13 -8.59 -14.21
N GLY A 5 6.26 -9.20 -13.03
CA GLY A 5 7.55 -9.74 -12.57
C GLY A 5 8.50 -8.72 -11.94
N LEU A 6 8.09 -7.46 -11.79
CA LEU A 6 8.95 -6.38 -11.31
C LEU A 6 8.28 -5.54 -10.23
N ALA A 7 9.04 -5.17 -9.21
CA ALA A 7 8.65 -4.12 -8.27
C ALA A 7 8.73 -2.76 -8.99
N ARG A 8 7.60 -2.03 -9.10
CA ARG A 8 7.56 -0.71 -9.77
C ARG A 8 7.63 0.47 -8.82
N ILE A 9 7.14 0.29 -7.59
CA ILE A 9 7.24 1.31 -6.55
C ILE A 9 8.05 0.71 -5.41
N THR A 10 9.21 1.30 -5.17
CA THR A 10 10.15 0.98 -4.11
C THR A 10 10.42 2.25 -3.30
N SER A 11 10.72 2.11 -2.02
CA SER A 11 11.15 3.20 -1.14
C SER A 11 12.67 3.22 -0.96
N ALA A 12 13.16 4.22 -0.22
CA ALA A 12 14.47 4.12 0.42
C ALA A 12 14.55 2.93 1.39
N THR A 13 15.77 2.51 1.72
CA THR A 13 16.02 1.45 2.72
C THR A 13 15.72 1.95 4.14
N ASN A 14 15.37 1.02 5.03
CA ASN A 14 15.18 1.27 6.48
C ASN A 14 14.10 2.29 6.86
N ILE A 15 13.08 2.49 6.02
CA ILE A 15 11.94 3.37 6.37
C ILE A 15 10.90 2.71 7.29
N LEU A 16 10.97 1.38 7.45
CA LEU A 16 10.11 0.61 8.35
C LEU A 16 10.97 -0.02 9.46
N SER A 17 10.43 -0.05 10.68
CA SER A 17 11.05 -0.69 11.83
C SER A 17 10.19 -1.84 12.34
N ALA A 18 10.80 -3.01 12.57
CA ALA A 18 10.08 -4.15 13.10
C ALA A 18 9.54 -3.87 14.52
N GLY A 19 8.35 -4.38 14.83
CA GLY A 19 7.72 -4.19 16.14
C GLY A 19 7.07 -2.81 16.34
N GLN A 20 6.99 -1.97 15.30
CA GLN A 20 6.31 -0.67 15.33
C GLN A 20 5.11 -0.66 14.39
N TRP A 21 4.09 0.12 14.74
CA TRP A 21 2.98 0.39 13.83
C TRP A 21 3.40 1.45 12.81
N HIS A 22 3.06 1.20 11.55
CA HIS A 22 3.27 2.11 10.44
C HIS A 22 1.99 2.24 9.63
N HIS A 23 1.67 3.45 9.17
CA HIS A 23 0.56 3.66 8.26
C HIS A 23 1.03 3.52 6.82
N ILE A 24 0.51 2.53 6.10
CA ILE A 24 0.87 2.26 4.70
C ILE A 24 -0.34 2.54 3.81
N ALA A 25 -0.15 3.38 2.80
CA ALA A 25 -1.19 3.63 1.80
C ALA A 25 -0.63 3.52 0.38
N LEU A 26 -1.40 2.86 -0.49
CA LEU A 26 -1.20 2.90 -1.93
C LEU A 26 -2.41 3.61 -2.54
N SER A 27 -2.18 4.73 -3.23
CA SER A 27 -3.27 5.52 -3.78
C SER A 27 -2.99 5.96 -5.20
N ARG A 28 -4.00 5.84 -6.05
CA ARG A 28 -3.94 6.23 -7.46
C ARG A 28 -4.80 7.46 -7.71
N ASN A 29 -4.15 8.53 -8.14
CA ASN A 29 -4.79 9.79 -8.52
C ASN A 29 -4.43 10.09 -9.98
N SER A 30 -5.43 10.21 -10.85
CA SER A 30 -5.26 10.60 -12.27
C SER A 30 -4.14 9.84 -13.02
N GLY A 31 -4.07 8.52 -12.84
CA GLY A 31 -3.08 7.66 -13.52
C GLY A 31 -1.69 7.63 -12.88
N ILE A 32 -1.52 8.24 -11.71
CA ILE A 32 -0.29 8.17 -10.92
C ILE A 32 -0.59 7.45 -9.62
N THR A 33 0.10 6.33 -9.39
CA THR A 33 0.03 5.57 -8.15
C THR A 33 1.19 5.95 -7.25
N LYS A 34 0.91 6.38 -6.02
CA LYS A 34 1.92 6.71 -5.00
C LYS A 34 1.83 5.73 -3.84
N LEU A 35 2.99 5.37 -3.29
CA LEU A 35 3.13 4.66 -2.01
C LEU A 35 3.47 5.69 -0.93
N TYR A 36 2.72 5.64 0.16
CA TYR A 36 2.93 6.46 1.35
C TYR A 36 3.29 5.58 2.54
N VAL A 37 4.26 6.03 3.33
CA VAL A 37 4.61 5.45 4.62
C VAL A 37 4.57 6.57 5.66
N ASP A 38 3.80 6.36 6.72
CA ASP A 38 3.56 7.32 7.79
C ASP A 38 3.14 8.69 7.26
N GLY A 39 2.34 8.67 6.19
CA GLY A 39 1.77 9.88 5.57
C GLY A 39 2.63 10.54 4.49
N VAL A 40 3.89 10.12 4.32
CA VAL A 40 4.83 10.71 3.37
C VAL A 40 4.95 9.85 2.11
N ALA A 41 4.90 10.46 0.93
CA ALA A 41 5.12 9.77 -0.33
C ALA A 41 6.57 9.27 -0.46
N VAL A 42 6.76 7.95 -0.54
CA VAL A 42 8.10 7.32 -0.63
C VAL A 42 8.41 6.76 -2.01
N GLY A 43 7.44 6.80 -2.93
CA GLY A 43 7.63 6.38 -4.31
C GLY A 43 6.38 6.56 -5.17
N SER A 44 6.57 6.61 -6.49
CA SER A 44 5.49 6.81 -7.45
C SER A 44 5.70 6.02 -8.73
N TRP A 45 4.61 5.65 -9.39
CA TRP A 45 4.62 5.03 -10.70
C TRP A 45 3.43 5.52 -11.52
N THR A 46 3.67 5.88 -12.78
CA THR A 46 2.59 6.16 -13.73
C THR A 46 2.01 4.84 -14.20
N ASP A 47 0.72 4.67 -13.94
CA ASP A 47 -0.01 3.48 -14.32
C ASP A 47 -1.43 3.90 -14.65
N SER A 48 -1.88 3.55 -15.86
CA SER A 48 -3.24 3.71 -16.38
C SER A 48 -3.98 2.37 -16.55
N THR A 49 -3.40 1.26 -16.10
CA THR A 49 -4.01 -0.08 -16.12
C THR A 49 -5.25 -0.16 -15.23
N ASN A 50 -6.35 -0.72 -15.74
CA ASN A 50 -7.50 -1.05 -14.91
C ASN A 50 -7.30 -2.45 -14.32
N TYR A 51 -7.22 -2.54 -12.99
CA TYR A 51 -7.13 -3.80 -12.28
C TYR A 51 -8.53 -4.41 -12.14
N THR A 52 -8.81 -5.44 -12.92
CA THR A 52 -10.12 -6.10 -12.98
C THR A 52 -10.18 -7.39 -12.16
N GLN A 53 -9.08 -7.76 -11.51
CA GLN A 53 -8.99 -8.97 -10.70
C GLN A 53 -9.76 -8.77 -9.39
N ASP A 54 -10.54 -9.77 -8.98
CA ASP A 54 -11.49 -9.71 -7.87
C ASP A 54 -10.91 -10.28 -6.56
N ARG A 55 -9.65 -10.70 -6.57
CA ARG A 55 -8.96 -11.27 -5.43
C ARG A 55 -7.96 -10.29 -4.82
N TYR A 56 -8.08 -10.09 -3.51
CA TYR A 56 -7.10 -9.39 -2.69
C TYR A 56 -6.37 -10.38 -1.79
N ILE A 57 -5.06 -10.22 -1.67
CA ILE A 57 -4.22 -11.03 -0.78
C ILE A 57 -3.57 -10.08 0.20
N LEU A 58 -3.76 -10.34 1.49
CA LEU A 58 -3.17 -9.57 2.58
C LEU A 58 -2.09 -10.39 3.26
N GLY A 59 -0.94 -9.75 3.48
CA GLY A 59 0.18 -10.41 4.14
C GLY A 59 0.81 -11.56 3.36
N GLY A 60 0.64 -11.62 2.03
CA GLY A 60 1.23 -12.64 1.16
C GLY A 60 1.37 -12.14 -0.28
N ILE A 61 2.04 -12.92 -1.12
CA ILE A 61 2.25 -12.58 -2.54
C ILE A 61 1.37 -13.40 -3.50
N SER A 62 0.87 -14.56 -3.06
CA SER A 62 -0.09 -15.39 -3.79
C SER A 62 -0.87 -16.29 -2.82
N ASP A 63 -1.88 -17.00 -3.34
CA ASP A 63 -2.71 -17.99 -2.60
C ASP A 63 -2.10 -19.39 -2.58
N THR A 64 -0.97 -19.59 -3.26
CA THR A 64 -0.39 -20.90 -3.56
C THR A 64 1.09 -21.01 -3.20
N ASP A 65 1.74 -19.90 -2.86
CA ASP A 65 3.18 -19.84 -2.67
C ASP A 65 3.56 -19.82 -1.18
N THR A 66 4.60 -20.57 -0.82
CA THR A 66 5.11 -20.73 0.55
C THR A 66 6.10 -19.62 0.92
N PHE A 67 5.91 -18.43 0.35
CA PHE A 67 6.77 -17.28 0.64
C PHE A 67 6.51 -16.80 2.07
N PRO A 68 7.53 -16.35 2.83
CA PRO A 68 7.26 -15.73 4.12
C PRO A 68 6.38 -14.51 3.88
N GLY A 69 5.11 -14.67 4.28
CA GLY A 69 4.14 -13.59 4.29
C GLY A 69 4.53 -12.51 5.30
N LEU A 70 3.58 -11.65 5.62
CA LEU A 70 3.77 -10.66 6.68
C LEU A 70 4.01 -11.36 8.02
N GLY A 71 5.22 -11.24 8.54
CA GLY A 71 5.58 -11.60 9.92
C GLY A 71 5.28 -10.46 10.89
N GLY A 72 4.01 -10.10 11.06
CA GLY A 72 3.60 -8.94 11.85
C GLY A 72 2.08 -8.78 11.98
N TRP A 73 1.65 -7.57 12.31
CA TRP A 73 0.25 -7.22 12.55
C TRP A 73 -0.31 -6.35 11.42
N LEU A 74 -1.61 -6.48 11.19
CA LEU A 74 -2.40 -5.58 10.36
C LEU A 74 -3.56 -5.06 11.19
N ASP A 75 -3.87 -3.79 11.01
CA ASP A 75 -5.07 -3.17 11.56
C ASP A 75 -5.58 -2.11 10.57
N GLU A 76 -6.85 -1.74 10.70
CA GLU A 76 -7.52 -0.68 9.93
C GLU A 76 -7.42 -0.86 8.40
N PHE A 77 -7.45 -2.12 7.92
CA PHE A 77 -7.40 -2.40 6.49
C PHE A 77 -8.59 -1.79 5.75
N ARG A 78 -8.31 -0.97 4.74
CA ARG A 78 -9.31 -0.28 3.95
C ARG A 78 -8.98 -0.29 2.47
N VAL A 79 -10.00 -0.57 1.65
CA VAL A 79 -9.98 -0.35 0.21
C VAL A 79 -11.01 0.73 -0.14
N THR A 80 -10.68 1.59 -1.10
CA THR A 80 -11.62 2.59 -1.61
C THR A 80 -11.48 2.64 -3.12
N ASN A 81 -12.62 2.54 -3.79
CA ASN A 81 -12.72 2.57 -5.23
C ASN A 81 -13.50 3.81 -5.67
N GLY A 82 -13.19 4.32 -6.86
CA GLY A 82 -13.82 5.51 -7.45
C GLY A 82 -13.22 6.85 -7.04
N ILE A 83 -12.42 6.91 -5.97
CA ILE A 83 -11.73 8.13 -5.52
C ILE A 83 -10.31 7.78 -5.08
N GLY A 84 -9.32 8.46 -5.66
CA GLY A 84 -7.95 8.45 -5.15
C GLY A 84 -7.85 9.31 -3.89
N ARG A 85 -7.32 8.74 -2.81
CA ARG A 85 -7.04 9.50 -1.58
C ARG A 85 -5.64 10.12 -1.64
N PHE A 86 -5.37 11.10 -0.79
CA PHE A 86 -4.03 11.63 -0.53
C PHE A 86 -3.33 12.09 -1.83
N PRO A 87 -3.72 13.23 -2.43
CA PRO A 87 -2.99 13.79 -3.57
C PRO A 87 -1.55 14.20 -3.18
N ASP A 88 -1.39 14.63 -1.92
CA ASP A 88 -0.14 15.07 -1.28
C ASP A 88 0.11 14.28 0.00
N ASP A 89 1.23 14.58 0.67
CA ASP A 89 1.53 14.08 2.01
C ASP A 89 0.43 14.48 3.00
N PHE A 90 0.22 13.63 4.01
CA PHE A 90 -0.87 13.78 4.97
C PHE A 90 -0.47 13.31 6.35
N THR A 91 -1.24 13.67 7.37
CA THR A 91 -1.12 13.08 8.71
C THR A 91 -2.02 11.85 8.78
N PRO A 92 -1.49 10.64 9.01
CA PRO A 92 -2.31 9.46 9.26
C PRO A 92 -3.21 9.65 10.48
N PRO A 93 -4.35 8.93 10.58
CA PRO A 93 -5.14 8.94 11.80
C PRO A 93 -4.35 8.39 12.99
N ASP A 94 -4.45 9.06 14.13
CA ASP A 94 -3.81 8.66 15.39
C ASP A 94 -4.68 7.68 16.21
N SER A 95 -5.86 7.36 15.69
CA SER A 95 -6.87 6.52 16.36
C SER A 95 -7.57 5.60 15.35
N PRO A 96 -8.11 4.46 15.80
CA PRO A 96 -8.92 3.58 14.96
C PRO A 96 -10.08 4.33 14.30
N TYR A 97 -10.48 3.94 13.10
CA TYR A 97 -11.67 4.50 12.48
C TYR A 97 -12.91 3.98 13.23
N THR A 98 -13.75 4.90 13.70
CA THR A 98 -15.02 4.53 14.33
C THR A 98 -16.06 4.16 13.27
N THR A 99 -16.93 3.20 13.60
CA THR A 99 -18.04 2.72 12.76
C THR A 99 -19.13 3.75 12.55
#